data_AF-A0A2M7GDG3-F1
#
_entry.id   AF-A0A2M7GDG3-F1
#
_cell.length_a   1.000
_cell.length_b   1.000
_cell.length_c   1.000
_cell.angle_alpha   90.00
_cell.angle_beta   90.00
_cell.angle_gamma   90.00
#
_symmetry.space_group_name_H-M   'P 1'
#
loop_
_entity.id
_entity.type
_entity.pdbx_description
1 polymer ?
#
loop_
_entity_poly.entity_id
_entity_poly.type
_entity_poly.pdbx_seq_one_letter_code
_entity_poly.pdbx_strand_id
1 'polypeptide(L)'
;MTLALKTDVSGYEKGNIRNAVLFALTSSAAQARQRVEHYSAICRGFEKKHRMTSEQFVQQFDAGSLGDEQDYFDWYAAKRGLDIWRERYEILSGVSL
;
A
#
# COMPACT_ATOMS: atom_id res chain seq x y z
N MET A 1 8.87 -11.29 15.05
CA MET A 1 10.12 -10.72 14.49
C MET A 1 10.45 -9.46 15.29
N THR A 2 11.72 -9.20 15.59
CA THR A 2 12.13 -8.02 16.37
C THR A 2 13.06 -7.16 15.50
N LEU A 3 12.73 -5.88 15.35
CA LEU A 3 13.54 -4.90 14.62
C LEU A 3 14.13 -3.90 15.61
N ALA A 4 15.46 -3.84 15.70
CA ALA A 4 16.15 -2.87 16.54
C ALA A 4 16.46 -1.59 15.76
N LEU A 5 16.10 -0.42 16.31
CA LEU A 5 16.40 0.89 15.75
C LEU A 5 17.54 1.53 16.54
N LYS A 6 18.58 1.99 15.83
CA LYS A 6 19.68 2.78 16.40
C LYS A 6 19.51 4.24 16.01
N THR A 7 19.86 5.14 16.91
CA THR A 7 19.85 6.58 16.68
C THR A 7 21.03 7.22 17.39
N ASP A 8 21.69 8.16 16.71
CA ASP A 8 22.81 8.93 17.27
C ASP A 8 22.33 10.23 17.94
N VAL A 9 21.01 10.40 18.09
CA VAL A 9 20.42 11.57 18.73
C VAL A 9 20.70 11.54 20.23
N SER A 10 21.61 12.42 20.66
CA SER A 10 21.92 12.69 22.07
C SER A 10 21.35 14.05 22.46
N GLY A 11 20.56 14.11 23.54
CA GLY A 11 20.00 15.37 24.05
C GLY A 11 18.49 15.35 24.32
N TYR A 12 17.80 14.27 23.96
CA TYR A 12 16.39 14.07 24.26
C TYR A 12 16.17 12.84 25.14
N GLU A 13 15.16 12.91 26.00
CA GLU A 13 14.72 11.76 26.78
C GLU A 13 14.29 10.60 25.86
N LYS A 14 14.62 9.37 26.25
CA LYS A 14 14.28 8.16 25.48
C LYS A 14 12.79 8.06 25.15
N GLY A 15 11.92 8.53 26.06
CA GLY A 15 10.48 8.58 25.86
C GLY A 15 10.07 9.49 24.70
N ASN A 16 10.69 10.67 24.57
CA ASN A 16 10.41 11.61 23.49
C ASN A 16 10.85 11.03 22.13
N ILE A 17 12.01 10.38 22.08
CA ILE A 17 12.49 9.68 20.88
C ILE A 17 11.51 8.57 20.49
N ARG A 18 11.10 7.72 21.45
CA ARG A 18 10.12 6.65 21.21
C ARG A 18 8.80 7.20 20.69
N ASN A 19 8.26 8.24 21.30
CA ASN A 19 6.99 8.85 20.92
C ASN A 19 7.06 9.45 19.50
N ALA A 20 8.16 10.11 19.14
CA ALA A 20 8.35 10.65 17.79
C ALA A 20 8.38 9.54 16.73
N VAL A 21 9.09 8.45 16.98
CA VAL A 21 9.13 7.29 16.07
C VAL A 21 7.77 6.61 15.99
N LEU A 22 7.10 6.39 17.12
CA LEU A 22 5.77 5.78 17.16
C LEU A 22 4.74 6.63 16.40
N PHE A 23 4.78 7.95 16.57
CA PHE A 23 3.94 8.88 15.84
C PHE A 23 4.18 8.76 14.34
N ALA A 24 5.44 8.80 13.90
CA ALA A 24 5.79 8.68 12.48
C ALA A 24 5.29 7.35 11.86
N LEU A 25 5.43 6.24 12.57
CA LEU A 25 4.94 4.92 12.14
C LEU A 25 3.41 4.90 12.04
N THR A 26 2.71 5.38 13.06
CA THR A 26 1.25 5.42 13.10
C THR A 26 0.69 6.31 12.00
N SER A 27 1.24 7.51 11.83
CA SER A 27 0.84 8.44 10.77
C SER A 27 1.14 7.88 9.37
N SER A 28 2.24 7.15 9.21
CA SER A 28 2.56 6.49 7.93
C SER A 28 1.62 5.33 7.62
N ALA A 29 1.24 4.54 8.62
CA ALA A 29 0.24 3.48 8.48
C ALA A 29 -1.12 4.05 8.08
N ALA A 30 -1.57 5.14 8.72
CA ALA A 30 -2.81 5.82 8.36
C ALA A 30 -2.81 6.34 6.91
N GLN A 31 -1.69 6.93 6.47
CA GLN A 31 -1.54 7.36 5.07
C GLN A 31 -1.56 6.18 4.09
N ALA A 32 -0.86 5.08 4.41
CA ALA A 32 -0.86 3.89 3.58
C ALA A 32 -2.27 3.31 3.46
N ARG A 33 -3.03 3.27 4.56
CA ARG A 33 -4.44 2.85 4.56
C ARG A 33 -5.30 3.70 3.61
N GLN A 34 -5.16 5.02 3.67
CA GLN A 34 -5.89 5.92 2.77
C GLN A 34 -5.58 5.62 1.29
N ARG A 35 -4.32 5.32 0.97
CA ARG A 35 -3.92 4.92 -0.39
C ARG A 35 -4.50 3.56 -0.79
N VAL A 36 -4.52 2.58 0.12
CA VAL A 36 -5.19 1.28 -0.11
C VAL A 36 -6.66 1.50 -0.44
N GLU A 37 -7.37 2.31 0.35
CA GLU A 37 -8.79 2.60 0.14
C GLU A 37 -9.04 3.28 -1.22
N HIS A 38 -8.18 4.24 -1.59
CA HIS A 38 -8.24 4.93 -2.88
C HIS A 38 -8.05 3.97 -4.08
N TYR A 39 -6.95 3.22 -4.13
CA TYR A 39 -6.70 2.30 -5.24
C TYR A 39 -7.69 1.13 -5.28
N SER A 40 -8.16 0.68 -4.12
CA SER A 40 -9.22 -0.33 -4.04
C SER A 40 -10.53 0.18 -4.65
N ALA A 41 -10.88 1.46 -4.45
CA ALA A 41 -12.05 2.04 -5.09
C ALA A 41 -11.92 2.12 -6.62
N ILE A 42 -10.73 2.49 -7.12
CA ILE A 42 -10.44 2.50 -8.56
C ILE A 42 -10.57 1.10 -9.15
N CYS A 43 -9.94 0.11 -8.53
CA CYS A 43 -10.02 -1.30 -8.95
C CYS A 43 -11.47 -1.78 -9.01
N ARG A 44 -12.28 -1.54 -7.96
CA ARG A 44 -13.72 -1.89 -7.96
C ARG A 44 -14.49 -1.24 -9.11
N GLY A 45 -14.11 -0.03 -9.51
CA GLY A 45 -14.71 0.66 -10.66
C GLY A 45 -14.48 -0.11 -11.97
N PHE A 46 -13.24 -0.52 -12.22
CA PHE A 46 -12.90 -1.34 -13.39
C PHE A 46 -13.50 -2.74 -13.32
N GLU A 47 -13.47 -3.39 -12.15
CA GLU A 47 -14.06 -4.71 -11.95
C GLU A 47 -15.54 -4.73 -12.33
N LYS A 48 -16.28 -3.69 -11.93
CA LYS A 48 -17.68 -3.52 -12.31
C LYS A 48 -17.86 -3.24 -13.80
N LYS A 49 -17.00 -2.40 -14.40
CA LYS A 49 -17.06 -2.04 -15.83
C LYS A 49 -16.80 -3.26 -16.72
N HIS A 50 -15.79 -4.05 -16.41
CA HIS A 50 -15.35 -5.19 -17.23
C HIS A 50 -15.92 -6.54 -16.77
N ARG A 51 -16.63 -6.58 -15.63
CA ARG A 51 -17.20 -7.79 -15.02
C ARG A 51 -16.15 -8.89 -14.78
N MET A 52 -14.96 -8.46 -14.35
CA MET A 52 -13.78 -9.30 -14.16
C MET A 52 -13.07 -8.84 -12.88
N THR A 53 -12.54 -9.75 -12.06
CA THR A 53 -11.79 -9.32 -10.86
C THR A 53 -10.42 -8.74 -11.24
N SER A 54 -9.84 -7.91 -10.39
CA SER A 54 -8.50 -7.35 -10.65
C SER A 54 -7.42 -8.44 -10.73
N GLU A 55 -7.57 -9.55 -10.01
CA GLU A 55 -6.66 -10.70 -10.10
C GLU A 55 -6.76 -11.40 -11.46
N GLN A 56 -7.98 -11.63 -11.94
CA GLN A 56 -8.21 -12.22 -13.27
C GLN A 56 -7.71 -11.29 -14.38
N PHE A 57 -7.94 -10.00 -14.22
CA PHE A 57 -7.44 -8.98 -15.13
C PHE A 57 -5.92 -9.03 -15.25
N VAL A 58 -5.19 -8.96 -14.13
CA VAL A 58 -3.71 -8.99 -14.13
C VAL A 58 -3.19 -10.27 -14.79
N GLN A 59 -3.77 -11.43 -14.48
CA GLN A 59 -3.38 -12.69 -15.10
C GLN A 59 -3.53 -12.67 -16.63
N GLN A 60 -4.65 -12.15 -17.15
CA GLN A 60 -4.88 -12.09 -18.59
C GLN A 60 -4.06 -11.00 -19.28
N PHE A 61 -3.88 -9.85 -18.63
CA PHE A 61 -3.07 -8.74 -19.11
C PHE A 61 -1.60 -9.15 -19.23
N ASP A 62 -1.03 -9.76 -18.20
CA ASP A 62 0.37 -10.24 -18.19
C ASP A 62 0.58 -11.38 -19.20
N ALA A 63 -0.45 -12.16 -19.51
CA ALA A 63 -0.41 -13.20 -20.54
C ALA A 63 -0.50 -12.63 -21.98
N GLY A 64 -0.76 -11.34 -22.16
CA GLY A 64 -0.99 -10.71 -23.46
C GLY A 64 -2.31 -11.13 -24.11
N SER A 65 -3.26 -11.64 -23.32
CA SER A 65 -4.57 -12.12 -23.79
C SER A 65 -5.62 -11.00 -23.89
N LEU A 66 -5.31 -9.82 -23.35
CA LEU A 66 -6.14 -8.63 -23.42
C LEU A 66 -5.66 -7.69 -24.53
N GLY A 67 -6.54 -6.79 -24.95
CA GLY A 67 -6.21 -5.73 -25.89
C GLY A 67 -5.28 -4.66 -25.29
N ASP A 68 -5.08 -3.60 -26.07
CA ASP A 68 -4.24 -2.45 -25.74
C ASP A 68 -5.07 -1.21 -25.37
N GLU A 69 -6.30 -1.41 -24.87
CA GLU A 69 -7.13 -0.32 -24.40
C GLU A 69 -6.42 0.46 -23.28
N GLN A 70 -6.44 1.79 -23.36
CA GLN A 70 -5.84 2.67 -22.35
C GLN A 70 -6.35 2.34 -20.93
N ASP A 71 -7.61 1.92 -20.81
CA ASP A 71 -8.22 1.61 -19.52
C ASP A 71 -7.60 0.39 -18.84
N TYR A 72 -7.03 -0.56 -19.58
CA TYR A 72 -6.29 -1.69 -19.04
C TYR A 72 -4.97 -1.24 -18.41
N PHE A 73 -4.26 -0.32 -19.04
CA PHE A 73 -3.04 0.24 -18.44
C PHE A 73 -3.34 1.00 -17.16
N ASP A 74 -4.43 1.78 -17.14
CA ASP A 74 -4.89 2.50 -15.94
C ASP A 74 -5.29 1.52 -14.82
N TRP A 75 -6.02 0.45 -15.15
CA TRP A 75 -6.39 -0.58 -14.19
C TRP A 75 -5.18 -1.33 -13.66
N TYR A 76 -4.23 -1.68 -14.53
CA TYR A 76 -2.99 -2.34 -14.14
C TYR A 76 -2.20 -1.46 -13.16
N ALA A 77 -2.00 -0.18 -13.49
CA ALA A 77 -1.34 0.76 -12.60
C ALA A 77 -2.06 0.88 -11.25
N ALA A 78 -3.40 0.92 -11.25
CA ALA A 78 -4.19 0.98 -10.03
C ALA A 78 -4.03 -0.29 -9.17
N LYS A 79 -4.04 -1.48 -9.77
CA LYS A 79 -3.87 -2.75 -9.07
C LYS A 79 -2.46 -2.89 -8.50
N ARG A 80 -1.42 -2.52 -9.27
CA ARG A 80 -0.03 -2.49 -8.77
C ARG A 80 0.13 -1.50 -7.61
N GLY A 81 -0.51 -0.32 -7.72
CA GLY A 81 -0.58 0.65 -6.63
C GLY A 81 -1.23 0.07 -5.37
N LEU A 82 -2.39 -0.59 -5.53
CA LEU A 82 -3.09 -1.25 -4.42
C LEU A 82 -2.19 -2.25 -3.70
N ASP A 83 -1.46 -3.09 -4.44
CA ASP A 83 -0.60 -4.13 -3.87
C ASP A 83 0.55 -3.52 -3.05
N ILE A 84 1.24 -2.53 -3.62
CA ILE A 84 2.35 -1.81 -2.94
C ILE A 84 1.86 -1.16 -1.65
N TRP A 85 0.71 -0.46 -1.70
CA TRP A 85 0.21 0.23 -0.52
C TRP A 85 -0.37 -0.72 0.52
N ARG A 86 -0.90 -1.88 0.10
CA ARG A 86 -1.38 -2.93 1.01
C ARG A 86 -0.21 -3.54 1.77
N GLU A 87 0.85 -3.96 1.08
CA GLU A 87 2.06 -4.48 1.71
C GLU A 87 2.63 -3.47 2.71
N ARG A 88 2.76 -2.21 2.30
CA ARG A 88 3.26 -1.14 3.18
C ARG A 88 2.37 -0.92 4.39
N TYR A 89 1.05 -0.95 4.22
CA TYR A 89 0.11 -0.83 5.33
C TYR A 89 0.21 -2.00 6.31
N GLU A 90 0.29 -3.24 5.80
CA GLU A 90 0.43 -4.44 6.62
C GLU A 90 1.71 -4.40 7.46
N ILE A 91 2.85 -4.03 6.85
CA ILE A 91 4.12 -3.88 7.55
C ILE A 91 4.00 -2.83 8.66
N LEU A 92 3.52 -1.62 8.35
CA LEU A 92 3.52 -0.50 9.30
C LEU A 92 2.47 -0.66 10.42
N SER A 93 1.31 -1.22 10.10
CA SER A 93 0.23 -1.46 11.10
C SER A 93 0.57 -2.61 12.05
N GLY A 94 1.46 -3.52 11.64
CA GLY A 94 1.97 -4.59 12.49
C GLY A 94 3.09 -4.17 13.45
N VAL A 95 3.61 -2.94 13.36
CA VAL A 95 4.69 -2.49 14.26
C VAL A 95 4.13 -2.10 15.63
N SER A 96 4.60 -2.78 16.66
CA SER A 96 4.47 -2.36 18.06
C SER A 96 5.86 -2.04 18.63
N LEU A 97 5.97 -0.87 19.27
CA LEU A 97 7.17 -0.39 19.95
C LEU A 97 7.03 -0.56 21.46
#